data_AF-A0A2M8EPI7-F1
#
_entry.id   AF-A0A2M8EPI7-F1
#
_cell.length_a   1.000
_cell.length_b   1.000
_cell.length_c   1.000
_cell.angle_alpha   90.00
_cell.angle_beta   90.00
_cell.angle_gamma   90.00
#
_symmetry.space_group_name_H-M   'P 1'
#
loop_
_entity.id
_entity.type
_entity.pdbx_description
1 polymer ?
#
loop_
_entity_poly.entity_id
_entity_poly.type
_entity_poly.pdbx_seq_one_letter_code
_entity_poly.pdbx_strand_id
1 'polypeptide(L)'
;GLKMLCVASLRKGVDMTLRSQNWSSKPRALRQDVDGKQIDQLVFDVTHAVKKQEMDDDKGIYQSSSTTFANPTPELLQEFRQINKKVLAIEKTRPVESTSNGDVLSLDGGMVYVRELLIPGDHNLLFTYHLPRLEIKNRDRSFVDQQELSPAIAGVWSQAENSEVIKSFLFKANLEAQKGGGKDKVEFAMDFTPKDTENWKKIFEEVFGKDTAIRDMRSEDYDAMQQNIHVGLELVSFPSAVYRVLQRLGLPTYESRLSEMTDVEHIPNKELTAEEKALIEVLTAIDEYLPNNKPSEIKVYKRKTDGQKVAAGFADGVNIHLLRETLSDFTRAADVYVHEKTHHNTGGAQDASQDFRNYLSFALGKMALDQLKKVRPDLIKPES
;
A
#
# COMPACT_ATOMS: atom_id res chain seq x y z
N GLY A 1 11.06 -35.31 -22.21
CA GLY A 1 11.52 -35.68 -20.85
C GLY A 1 12.21 -37.03 -20.83
N LEU A 2 11.45 -38.13 -20.75
CA LEU A 2 11.99 -39.47 -20.50
C LEU A 2 13.05 -39.95 -21.51
N LYS A 3 12.85 -39.75 -22.82
CA LYS A 3 13.87 -40.11 -23.84
C LYS A 3 15.20 -39.37 -23.62
N MET A 4 15.15 -38.08 -23.27
CA MET A 4 16.35 -37.30 -22.96
C MET A 4 17.06 -37.81 -21.70
N LEU A 5 16.29 -38.16 -20.68
CA LEU A 5 16.81 -38.77 -19.45
C LEU A 5 17.49 -40.12 -19.74
N CYS A 6 16.89 -40.95 -20.61
CA CYS A 6 17.47 -42.23 -21.05
C CYS A 6 18.79 -42.05 -21.77
N VAL A 7 18.86 -41.13 -22.75
CA VAL A 7 20.10 -40.83 -23.47
C VAL A 7 21.16 -40.30 -22.52
N ALA A 8 20.80 -39.41 -21.60
CA ALA A 8 21.74 -38.85 -20.62
C ALA A 8 22.29 -39.94 -19.68
N SER A 9 21.43 -40.83 -19.20
CA SER A 9 21.82 -41.95 -18.34
C SER A 9 22.80 -42.89 -19.05
N LEU A 10 22.50 -43.28 -20.29
CA LEU A 10 23.41 -44.10 -21.11
C LEU A 10 24.77 -43.42 -21.35
N ARG A 11 24.78 -42.11 -21.65
CA ARG A 11 26.03 -41.35 -21.85
C ARG A 11 26.87 -41.25 -20.57
N LYS A 12 26.24 -41.32 -19.40
CA LYS A 12 26.89 -41.19 -18.10
C LYS A 12 27.15 -42.54 -17.43
N GLY A 13 26.84 -43.65 -18.10
CA GLY A 13 26.98 -44.99 -17.53
C GLY A 13 26.10 -45.23 -16.31
N VAL A 14 24.96 -44.54 -16.21
CA VAL A 14 24.00 -44.71 -15.12
C VAL A 14 22.93 -45.70 -15.57
N ASP A 15 22.81 -46.80 -14.85
CA ASP A 15 21.78 -47.81 -15.11
C ASP A 15 20.41 -47.26 -14.72
N MET A 16 19.44 -47.35 -15.63
CA MET A 16 18.08 -46.85 -15.39
C MET A 16 17.03 -47.89 -15.77
N THR A 17 15.98 -48.00 -14.95
CA THR A 17 14.79 -48.81 -15.24
C THR A 17 13.56 -47.95 -15.10
N LEU A 18 12.74 -47.90 -16.15
CA LEU A 18 11.41 -47.32 -16.14
C LEU A 18 10.40 -48.43 -15.83
N ARG A 19 9.43 -48.18 -14.95
CA ARG A 19 8.38 -49.14 -14.62
C ARG A 19 7.04 -48.44 -14.58
N SER A 20 6.00 -49.11 -15.04
CA SER A 20 4.63 -48.66 -14.87
C SER A 20 3.69 -49.85 -14.88
N GLN A 21 2.84 -49.96 -13.85
CA GLN A 21 1.77 -50.96 -13.67
C GLN A 21 2.10 -52.40 -14.08
N ASN A 22 2.11 -52.68 -15.38
CA ASN A 22 2.29 -54.00 -15.97
C ASN A 22 3.49 -54.11 -16.93
N TRP A 23 4.41 -53.15 -16.95
CA TRP A 23 5.63 -53.22 -17.74
C TRP A 23 6.83 -52.57 -17.05
N SER A 24 8.01 -53.04 -17.44
CA SER A 24 9.29 -52.41 -17.13
C SER A 24 10.12 -52.26 -18.40
N SER A 25 10.99 -51.25 -18.44
CA SER A 25 11.85 -50.99 -19.57
C SER A 25 13.22 -50.50 -19.16
N LYS A 26 14.25 -51.01 -19.84
CA LYS A 26 15.62 -50.54 -19.71
C LYS A 26 16.07 -49.90 -21.03
N PRO A 27 16.63 -48.68 -21.01
CA PRO A 27 17.23 -48.09 -22.18
C PRO A 27 18.55 -48.79 -22.51
N ARG A 28 18.83 -48.96 -23.80
CA ARG A 28 20.15 -49.40 -24.28
C ARG A 28 20.51 -48.69 -25.58
N ALA A 29 21.80 -48.64 -25.88
CA ALA A 29 22.30 -48.20 -27.17
C ALA A 29 22.33 -49.39 -28.14
N LEU A 30 21.74 -49.22 -29.33
CA LEU A 30 21.89 -50.14 -30.45
C LEU A 30 22.67 -49.43 -31.55
N ARG A 31 23.82 -49.98 -31.90
CA ARG A 31 24.65 -49.45 -32.97
C ARG A 31 23.99 -49.73 -34.32
N GLN A 32 23.79 -48.69 -35.11
CA GLN A 32 23.18 -48.77 -36.44
C GLN A 32 23.91 -47.90 -37.45
N ASP A 33 23.85 -48.31 -38.72
CA ASP A 33 24.27 -47.46 -39.83
C ASP A 33 23.06 -46.66 -40.33
N VAL A 34 23.19 -45.34 -40.34
CA VAL A 34 22.21 -44.42 -40.93
C VAL A 34 22.98 -43.48 -41.85
N ASP A 35 22.67 -43.53 -43.15
CA ASP A 35 23.29 -42.71 -44.20
C ASP A 35 24.83 -42.80 -44.22
N GLY A 36 25.39 -44.00 -44.05
CA GLY A 36 26.84 -44.25 -44.06
C GLY A 36 27.55 -43.79 -42.78
N LYS A 37 26.80 -43.45 -41.73
CA LYS A 37 27.33 -43.07 -40.42
C LYS A 37 26.89 -44.06 -39.36
N GLN A 38 27.87 -44.51 -38.59
CA GLN A 38 27.63 -45.35 -37.43
C GLN A 38 27.13 -44.49 -36.27
N ILE A 39 25.90 -44.73 -35.83
CA ILE A 39 25.27 -44.04 -34.70
C ILE A 39 24.83 -45.04 -33.63
N ASP A 40 24.82 -44.59 -32.38
CA ASP A 40 24.21 -45.31 -31.27
C ASP A 40 22.77 -44.83 -31.08
N GLN A 41 21.81 -45.64 -31.55
CA GLN A 41 20.39 -45.34 -31.41
C GLN A 41 19.90 -45.76 -30.02
N LEU A 42 19.17 -44.87 -29.34
CA LEU A 42 18.44 -45.25 -28.12
C LEU A 42 17.32 -46.23 -28.48
N VAL A 43 17.39 -47.43 -27.91
CA VAL A 43 16.31 -48.42 -27.94
C VAL A 43 15.96 -48.86 -26.52
N PHE A 44 14.89 -49.65 -26.40
CA PHE A 44 14.31 -50.03 -25.12
C PHE A 44 14.10 -51.54 -25.08
N ASP A 45 14.64 -52.18 -24.07
CA ASP A 45 14.26 -53.55 -23.72
C ASP A 45 13.03 -53.45 -22.84
N VAL A 46 11.88 -53.87 -23.36
CA VAL A 46 10.58 -53.79 -22.67
C VAL A 46 10.17 -55.18 -22.21
N THR A 47 9.88 -55.31 -20.92
CA THR A 47 9.33 -56.53 -20.32
C THR A 47 7.92 -56.25 -19.85
N HIS A 48 6.94 -57.01 -20.36
CA HIS A 48 5.56 -56.97 -19.90
C HIS A 48 5.31 -58.05 -18.86
N ALA A 49 4.58 -57.72 -17.79
CA ALA A 49 4.13 -58.71 -16.82
C ALA A 49 3.08 -59.62 -17.48
N VAL A 50 3.36 -60.93 -17.52
CA VAL A 50 2.37 -61.93 -17.93
C VAL A 50 1.41 -62.12 -16.75
N LYS A 51 0.09 -62.16 -17.03
CA LYS A 51 -1.04 -62.10 -16.07
C LYS A 51 -1.06 -63.07 -14.87
N LYS A 52 0.00 -63.84 -14.59
CA LYS A 52 0.13 -64.74 -13.42
C LYS A 52 1.57 -64.86 -12.87
N GLN A 53 2.49 -63.96 -13.21
CA GLN A 53 3.80 -63.90 -12.56
C GLN A 53 3.84 -62.66 -11.68
N GLU A 54 3.69 -62.88 -10.37
CA GLU A 54 4.20 -61.94 -9.38
C GLU A 54 5.69 -61.75 -9.66
N MET A 55 6.12 -60.53 -9.96
CA MET A 55 7.55 -60.23 -10.02
C MET A 55 8.06 -60.25 -8.56
N ASP A 56 9.29 -60.72 -8.32
CA ASP A 56 9.90 -61.09 -7.02
C ASP A 56 9.94 -60.02 -5.88
N ASP A 57 9.09 -58.99 -5.91
CA ASP A 57 8.89 -57.98 -4.87
C ASP A 57 7.38 -57.64 -4.67
N ASP A 58 6.47 -58.57 -4.94
CA ASP A 58 5.00 -58.36 -4.88
C ASP A 58 4.41 -58.32 -3.46
N LYS A 59 5.15 -57.72 -2.52
CA LYS A 59 4.58 -57.26 -1.24
C LYS A 59 4.03 -55.85 -1.40
N GLY A 60 2.95 -55.69 -2.17
CA GLY A 60 1.96 -54.60 -2.04
C GLY A 60 2.41 -53.13 -2.09
N ILE A 61 3.67 -52.81 -2.41
CA ILE A 61 4.20 -51.43 -2.33
C ILE A 61 4.20 -50.69 -3.69
N TYR A 62 4.00 -51.38 -4.83
CA TYR A 62 4.23 -50.78 -6.16
C TYR A 62 3.04 -50.85 -7.12
N GLN A 63 1.99 -50.06 -6.86
CA GLN A 63 0.93 -49.77 -7.86
C GLN A 63 1.22 -48.54 -8.75
N SER A 64 2.35 -47.85 -8.56
CA SER A 64 2.66 -46.59 -9.25
C SER A 64 3.80 -46.69 -10.28
N SER A 65 3.77 -45.83 -11.29
CA SER A 65 4.90 -45.63 -12.22
C SER A 65 6.15 -45.17 -11.47
N SER A 66 7.31 -45.75 -11.77
CA SER A 66 8.58 -45.43 -11.11
C SER A 66 9.75 -45.39 -12.10
N THR A 67 10.75 -44.58 -11.75
CA THR A 67 12.06 -44.56 -12.42
C THR A 67 13.12 -44.89 -11.39
N THR A 68 13.87 -45.95 -11.63
CA THR A 68 14.91 -46.43 -10.72
C THR A 68 16.28 -46.23 -11.37
N PHE A 69 17.20 -45.59 -10.66
CA PHE A 69 18.60 -45.50 -11.05
C PHE A 69 19.42 -46.49 -10.21
N ALA A 70 20.12 -47.41 -10.86
CA ALA A 70 21.09 -48.28 -10.21
C ALA A 70 22.49 -47.69 -10.38
N ASN A 71 23.33 -47.83 -9.35
CA ASN A 71 24.70 -47.31 -9.32
C ASN A 71 24.81 -45.82 -9.69
N PRO A 72 24.04 -44.91 -9.04
CA PRO A 72 24.10 -43.48 -9.37
C PRO A 72 25.50 -42.93 -9.10
N THR A 73 25.98 -42.04 -9.99
CA THR A 73 27.28 -41.39 -9.78
C THR A 73 27.26 -40.47 -8.55
N PRO A 74 28.41 -40.17 -7.91
CA PRO A 74 28.49 -39.22 -6.81
C PRO A 74 27.87 -37.86 -7.14
N GLU A 75 28.04 -37.37 -8.37
CA GLU A 75 27.47 -36.11 -8.86
C GLU A 75 25.94 -36.19 -8.94
N LEU A 76 25.39 -37.30 -9.47
CA LEU A 76 23.95 -37.52 -9.52
C LEU A 76 23.36 -37.61 -8.10
N LEU A 77 24.05 -38.29 -7.17
CA LEU A 77 23.66 -38.34 -5.77
C LEU A 77 23.68 -36.96 -5.10
N GLN A 78 24.67 -36.12 -5.41
CA GLN A 78 24.74 -34.75 -4.91
C GLN A 78 23.58 -33.90 -5.44
N GLU A 79 23.25 -34.02 -6.73
CA GLU A 79 22.08 -33.37 -7.33
C GLU A 79 20.77 -33.81 -6.65
N PHE A 80 20.60 -35.12 -6.40
CA PHE A 80 19.44 -35.64 -5.66
C PHE A 80 19.39 -35.15 -4.20
N ARG A 81 20.52 -35.02 -3.51
CA ARG A 81 20.59 -34.49 -2.14
C ARG A 81 20.25 -33.00 -2.05
N GLN A 82 20.47 -32.27 -3.14
CA GLN A 82 20.12 -30.85 -3.25
C GLN A 82 18.82 -30.63 -4.01
N ILE A 83 18.09 -31.70 -4.34
CA ILE A 83 16.91 -31.62 -5.20
C ILE A 83 15.83 -30.77 -4.54
N ASN A 84 15.71 -30.79 -3.21
CA ASN A 84 14.81 -29.90 -2.47
C ASN A 84 15.11 -28.41 -2.65
N LYS A 85 16.34 -28.03 -3.02
CA LYS A 85 16.73 -26.66 -3.38
C LYS A 85 16.50 -26.35 -4.87
N LYS A 86 16.20 -27.38 -5.68
CA LYS A 86 16.12 -27.34 -7.15
C LYS A 86 14.76 -27.77 -7.69
N VAL A 87 13.84 -28.21 -6.82
CA VAL A 87 12.53 -28.77 -7.16
C VAL A 87 11.44 -27.89 -6.57
N LEU A 88 10.33 -27.87 -7.31
CA LEU A 88 9.06 -27.27 -6.98
C LEU A 88 8.57 -27.80 -5.63
N ALA A 89 8.64 -26.99 -4.57
CA ALA A 89 8.02 -27.32 -3.30
C ALA A 89 6.49 -27.30 -3.46
N ILE A 90 5.80 -28.26 -2.83
CA ILE A 90 4.34 -28.33 -2.88
C ILE A 90 3.78 -27.68 -1.62
N GLU A 91 2.90 -26.70 -1.78
CA GLU A 91 2.21 -26.07 -0.66
C GLU A 91 0.94 -26.84 -0.29
N LYS A 92 0.78 -27.11 1.00
CA LYS A 92 -0.39 -27.79 1.56
C LYS A 92 -1.07 -26.99 2.68
N THR A 93 -0.53 -25.83 2.99
CA THR A 93 -1.09 -24.92 3.99
C THR A 93 -2.47 -24.47 3.53
N ARG A 94 -3.40 -24.44 4.48
CA ARG A 94 -4.75 -23.96 4.20
C ARG A 94 -4.72 -22.45 3.97
N PRO A 95 -5.43 -21.95 2.96
CA PRO A 95 -5.55 -20.51 2.76
C PRO A 95 -6.16 -19.81 3.96
N VAL A 96 -5.61 -18.64 4.29
CA VAL A 96 -6.28 -17.67 5.18
C VAL A 96 -7.42 -16.97 4.43
N GLU A 97 -7.32 -16.92 3.11
CA GLU A 97 -8.36 -16.42 2.23
C GLU A 97 -8.32 -17.13 0.87
N SER A 98 -9.49 -17.55 0.40
CA SER A 98 -9.67 -18.19 -0.91
C SER A 98 -10.62 -17.38 -1.76
N THR A 99 -10.16 -16.99 -2.95
CA THR A 99 -10.96 -16.26 -3.94
C THR A 99 -11.08 -17.10 -5.22
N SER A 100 -11.93 -16.67 -6.16
CA SER A 100 -12.00 -17.37 -7.45
C SER A 100 -10.75 -17.18 -8.32
N ASN A 101 -9.91 -16.18 -8.01
CA ASN A 101 -8.68 -15.87 -8.75
C ASN A 101 -7.42 -16.46 -8.11
N GLY A 102 -7.50 -16.90 -6.87
CA GLY A 102 -6.39 -17.48 -6.12
C GLY A 102 -6.56 -17.32 -4.61
N ASP A 103 -5.53 -17.73 -3.91
CA ASP A 103 -5.52 -17.90 -2.46
C ASP A 103 -4.41 -17.05 -1.82
N VAL A 104 -4.64 -16.63 -0.59
CA VAL A 104 -3.62 -16.04 0.31
C VAL A 104 -3.29 -17.08 1.38
N LEU A 105 -2.03 -17.47 1.55
CA LEU A 105 -1.64 -18.66 2.32
C LEU A 105 -0.97 -18.41 3.70
N SER A 106 -0.67 -17.18 4.07
CA SER A 106 -0.19 -16.77 5.41
C SER A 106 -0.09 -15.24 5.44
N LEU A 107 -0.26 -14.60 6.60
CA LEU A 107 -0.12 -13.15 6.74
C LEU A 107 1.32 -12.65 6.55
N ASP A 108 2.31 -13.56 6.58
CA ASP A 108 3.73 -13.28 6.40
C ASP A 108 4.39 -14.38 5.55
N GLY A 109 5.19 -14.00 4.55
CA GLY A 109 6.05 -14.96 3.84
C GLY A 109 6.47 -14.62 2.42
N GLY A 110 5.79 -13.71 1.72
CA GLY A 110 6.20 -13.20 0.40
C GLY A 110 6.52 -14.24 -0.69
N MET A 111 5.89 -15.42 -0.66
CA MET A 111 6.14 -16.51 -1.63
C MET A 111 5.06 -16.60 -2.72
N VAL A 112 5.37 -17.26 -3.83
CA VAL A 112 4.42 -17.52 -4.93
C VAL A 112 4.32 -19.01 -5.21
N TYR A 113 3.10 -19.52 -5.22
CA TYR A 113 2.78 -20.87 -5.66
C TYR A 113 1.88 -20.82 -6.89
N VAL A 114 2.20 -21.59 -7.92
CA VAL A 114 1.36 -21.73 -9.12
C VAL A 114 1.02 -23.20 -9.30
N ARG A 115 -0.27 -23.54 -9.33
CA ARG A 115 -0.75 -24.94 -9.37
C ARG A 115 -0.07 -25.79 -8.29
N GLU A 116 -0.10 -25.30 -7.04
CA GLU A 116 0.54 -25.88 -5.84
C GLU A 116 2.08 -25.88 -5.84
N LEU A 117 2.75 -25.37 -6.89
CA LEU A 117 4.21 -25.44 -7.02
C LEU A 117 4.88 -24.11 -6.66
N LEU A 118 5.84 -24.15 -5.74
CA LEU A 118 6.64 -22.98 -5.35
C LEU A 118 7.44 -22.46 -6.54
N ILE A 119 7.31 -21.17 -6.80
CA ILE A 119 8.10 -20.44 -7.77
C ILE A 119 9.26 -19.77 -7.03
N PRO A 120 10.50 -20.25 -7.18
CA PRO A 120 11.65 -19.64 -6.52
C PRO A 120 11.90 -18.23 -7.06
N GLY A 121 12.46 -17.35 -6.22
CA GLY A 121 12.81 -15.97 -6.60
C GLY A 121 12.42 -14.96 -5.53
N ASP A 122 13.06 -13.79 -5.58
CA ASP A 122 12.61 -12.63 -4.80
C ASP A 122 11.54 -11.89 -5.60
N HIS A 123 10.28 -12.15 -5.25
CA HIS A 123 9.11 -11.53 -5.88
C HIS A 123 8.72 -10.21 -5.20
N ASN A 124 9.45 -9.77 -4.16
CA ASN A 124 9.15 -8.59 -3.35
C ASN A 124 7.69 -8.49 -2.90
N LEU A 125 7.15 -9.57 -2.34
CA LEU A 125 5.75 -9.67 -1.93
C LEU A 125 5.56 -9.42 -0.43
N LEU A 126 4.37 -8.95 -0.08
CA LEU A 126 3.89 -8.82 1.29
C LEU A 126 3.34 -10.14 1.82
N PHE A 127 2.51 -10.81 1.01
CA PHE A 127 1.84 -12.04 1.36
C PHE A 127 2.31 -13.20 0.48
N THR A 128 2.01 -14.42 0.94
CA THR A 128 2.17 -15.62 0.12
C THR A 128 0.90 -15.89 -0.67
N TYR A 129 1.03 -16.10 -1.98
CA TYR A 129 -0.10 -16.38 -2.86
C TYR A 129 -0.03 -17.77 -3.44
N HIS A 130 -1.20 -18.39 -3.60
CA HIS A 130 -1.37 -19.54 -4.46
C HIS A 130 -2.31 -19.22 -5.61
N LEU A 131 -1.81 -19.36 -6.83
CA LEU A 131 -2.46 -18.96 -8.07
C LEU A 131 -2.74 -20.20 -8.93
N PRO A 132 -3.79 -20.98 -8.63
CA PRO A 132 -4.06 -22.26 -9.30
C PRO A 132 -4.42 -22.11 -10.79
N ARG A 133 -4.93 -20.94 -11.18
CA ARG A 133 -5.37 -20.65 -12.55
C ARG A 133 -4.31 -19.92 -13.38
N LEU A 134 -3.21 -19.46 -12.76
CA LEU A 134 -2.15 -18.80 -13.50
C LEU A 134 -1.42 -19.83 -14.37
N GLU A 135 -1.21 -19.49 -15.64
CA GLU A 135 -0.41 -20.28 -16.56
C GLU A 135 0.96 -19.63 -16.71
N ILE A 136 2.02 -20.34 -16.34
CA ILE A 136 3.39 -19.87 -16.55
C ILE A 136 3.71 -20.03 -18.03
N LYS A 137 3.77 -18.91 -18.76
CA LYS A 137 4.04 -18.91 -20.21
C LYS A 137 5.53 -19.07 -20.52
N ASN A 138 6.40 -18.69 -19.59
CA ASN A 138 7.84 -18.80 -19.78
C ASN A 138 8.32 -20.26 -19.76
N ARG A 139 9.30 -20.56 -20.62
CA ARG A 139 9.90 -21.90 -20.76
C ARG A 139 10.60 -22.33 -19.46
N ASP A 140 11.21 -21.38 -18.76
CA ASP A 140 11.83 -21.59 -17.45
C ASP A 140 10.77 -21.42 -16.36
N ARG A 141 10.29 -22.55 -15.85
CA ARG A 141 9.27 -22.64 -14.79
C ARG A 141 9.74 -22.14 -13.41
N SER A 142 10.97 -21.62 -13.34
CA SER A 142 11.60 -21.14 -12.12
C SER A 142 11.37 -19.65 -11.87
N PHE A 143 10.67 -18.94 -12.75
CA PHE A 143 10.41 -17.51 -12.59
C PHE A 143 9.05 -17.14 -13.21
N VAL A 144 8.32 -16.25 -12.55
CA VAL A 144 7.07 -15.64 -13.05
C VAL A 144 7.36 -14.16 -13.30
N ASP A 145 7.00 -13.69 -14.50
CA ASP A 145 7.17 -12.29 -14.86
C ASP A 145 6.28 -11.40 -13.99
N GLN A 146 6.80 -10.26 -13.54
CA GLN A 146 6.04 -9.28 -12.78
C GLN A 146 4.81 -8.76 -13.55
N GLN A 147 4.86 -8.71 -14.88
CA GLN A 147 3.73 -8.36 -15.74
C GLN A 147 2.60 -9.40 -15.71
N GLU A 148 2.90 -10.67 -15.41
CA GLU A 148 1.90 -11.73 -15.23
C GLU A 148 1.45 -11.83 -13.77
N LEU A 149 2.38 -11.63 -12.83
CA LEU A 149 2.13 -11.74 -11.40
C LEU A 149 1.21 -10.63 -10.89
N SER A 150 1.46 -9.38 -11.28
CA SER A 150 0.73 -8.22 -10.74
C SER A 150 -0.77 -8.28 -11.04
N PRO A 151 -1.22 -8.56 -12.29
CA PRO A 151 -2.64 -8.71 -12.58
C PRO A 151 -3.29 -9.90 -11.86
N ALA A 152 -2.56 -11.00 -11.67
CA ALA A 152 -3.07 -12.18 -10.98
C ALA A 152 -3.34 -11.88 -9.50
N ILE A 153 -2.39 -11.22 -8.83
CA ILE A 153 -2.53 -10.80 -7.43
C ILE A 153 -3.60 -9.71 -7.28
N ALA A 154 -3.67 -8.74 -8.19
CA ALA A 154 -4.74 -7.74 -8.22
C ALA A 154 -6.12 -8.39 -8.35
N GLY A 155 -6.21 -9.48 -9.12
CA GLY A 155 -7.40 -10.31 -9.23
C GLY A 155 -7.81 -10.96 -7.91
N VAL A 156 -6.85 -11.42 -7.09
CA VAL A 156 -7.12 -11.93 -5.74
C VAL A 156 -7.66 -10.80 -4.86
N TRP A 157 -6.96 -9.66 -4.79
CA TRP A 157 -7.38 -8.51 -3.96
C TRP A 157 -8.74 -7.93 -4.34
N SER A 158 -9.10 -7.93 -5.63
CA SER A 158 -10.44 -7.51 -6.08
C SER A 158 -11.58 -8.33 -5.48
N GLN A 159 -11.30 -9.53 -4.97
CA GLN A 159 -12.29 -10.46 -4.42
C GLN A 159 -12.03 -10.79 -2.94
N ALA A 160 -11.10 -10.09 -2.30
CA ALA A 160 -10.81 -10.29 -0.89
C ALA A 160 -11.97 -9.74 -0.05
N GLU A 161 -12.43 -10.55 0.89
CA GLU A 161 -13.53 -10.31 1.82
C GLU A 161 -13.10 -10.50 3.29
N ASN A 162 -12.00 -11.24 3.54
CA ASN A 162 -11.55 -11.53 4.89
C ASN A 162 -11.03 -10.27 5.59
N SER A 163 -11.73 -9.85 6.64
CA SER A 163 -11.42 -8.63 7.38
C SER A 163 -9.99 -8.58 7.93
N GLU A 164 -9.43 -9.69 8.43
CA GLU A 164 -8.08 -9.68 9.02
C GLU A 164 -6.99 -9.54 7.95
N VAL A 165 -7.22 -10.11 6.75
CA VAL A 165 -6.31 -9.98 5.61
C VAL A 165 -6.31 -8.53 5.11
N ILE A 166 -7.49 -7.94 4.95
CA ILE A 166 -7.66 -6.54 4.52
C ILE A 166 -7.06 -5.57 5.57
N LYS A 167 -7.33 -5.78 6.87
CA LYS A 167 -6.73 -5.00 7.97
C LYS A 167 -5.22 -5.04 7.92
N SER A 168 -4.64 -6.24 7.80
CA SER A 168 -3.19 -6.43 7.69
C SER A 168 -2.63 -5.71 6.46
N PHE A 169 -3.29 -5.80 5.30
CA PHE A 169 -2.87 -5.10 4.09
C PHE A 169 -2.84 -3.58 4.30
N LEU A 170 -3.94 -3.00 4.80
CA LEU A 170 -4.07 -1.56 5.00
C LEU A 170 -3.06 -1.04 6.02
N PHE A 171 -2.92 -1.73 7.15
CA PHE A 171 -1.96 -1.37 8.19
C PHE A 171 -0.52 -1.40 7.67
N LYS A 172 -0.13 -2.49 6.98
CA LYS A 172 1.23 -2.61 6.41
C LYS A 172 1.47 -1.59 5.29
N ALA A 173 0.46 -1.24 4.49
CA ALA A 173 0.57 -0.19 3.47
C ALA A 173 0.81 1.19 4.09
N ASN A 174 0.08 1.54 5.15
CA ASN A 174 0.29 2.78 5.88
C ASN A 174 1.68 2.85 6.52
N LEU A 175 2.13 1.75 7.14
CA LEU A 175 3.47 1.67 7.72
C LEU A 175 4.57 1.84 6.65
N GLU A 176 4.37 1.30 5.45
CA GLU A 176 5.33 1.46 4.35
C GLU A 176 5.41 2.92 3.87
N ALA A 177 4.27 3.60 3.74
CA ALA A 177 4.23 5.02 3.40
C ALA A 177 5.01 5.89 4.41
N GLN A 178 5.01 5.53 5.69
CA GLN A 178 5.74 6.26 6.73
C GLN A 178 7.27 6.09 6.65
N LYS A 179 7.78 5.00 6.07
CA LYS A 179 9.22 4.72 6.02
C LYS A 179 9.97 5.55 4.97
N GLY A 180 9.26 6.19 4.03
CA GLY A 180 9.82 7.22 3.16
C GLY A 180 10.87 6.77 2.13
N GLY A 181 11.05 5.47 1.88
CA GLY A 181 11.99 5.01 0.85
C GLY A 181 12.26 3.50 0.85
N GLY A 182 11.91 2.84 -0.25
CA GLY A 182 12.10 1.42 -0.52
C GLY A 182 11.52 1.04 -1.87
N LYS A 183 11.87 -0.15 -2.40
CA LYS A 183 11.15 -0.71 -3.55
C LYS A 183 9.81 -1.21 -3.04
N ASP A 184 8.73 -0.54 -3.44
CA ASP A 184 7.36 -0.91 -3.06
C ASP A 184 7.12 -2.41 -3.26
N LYS A 185 6.49 -3.04 -2.28
CA LYS A 185 5.95 -4.40 -2.44
C LYS A 185 5.03 -4.41 -3.64
N VAL A 186 4.99 -5.52 -4.37
CA VAL A 186 4.19 -5.61 -5.62
C VAL A 186 2.73 -5.22 -5.33
N GLU A 187 2.19 -5.66 -4.20
CA GLU A 187 0.87 -5.32 -3.67
C GLU A 187 0.59 -3.82 -3.51
N PHE A 188 1.61 -3.02 -3.20
CA PHE A 188 1.47 -1.58 -2.99
C PHE A 188 1.65 -0.77 -4.28
N ALA A 189 2.17 -1.40 -5.33
CA ALA A 189 2.37 -0.80 -6.65
C ALA A 189 1.24 -1.14 -7.64
N MET A 190 0.39 -2.12 -7.33
CA MET A 190 -0.72 -2.53 -8.20
C MET A 190 -2.01 -1.76 -7.91
N ASP A 191 -2.80 -1.60 -8.95
CA ASP A 191 -4.12 -0.97 -8.86
C ASP A 191 -5.21 -2.04 -9.01
N PHE A 192 -6.25 -2.00 -8.17
CA PHE A 192 -7.38 -2.92 -8.22
C PHE A 192 -8.67 -2.27 -7.73
N THR A 193 -9.82 -2.87 -8.02
CA THR A 193 -11.12 -2.41 -7.53
C THR A 193 -11.77 -3.56 -6.75
N PRO A 194 -11.94 -3.43 -5.42
CA PRO A 194 -12.68 -4.40 -4.63
C PRO A 194 -14.12 -4.56 -5.14
N LYS A 195 -14.60 -5.80 -5.21
CA LYS A 195 -16.01 -6.09 -5.49
C LYS A 195 -16.93 -5.65 -4.36
N ASP A 196 -16.51 -5.87 -3.12
CA ASP A 196 -17.24 -5.42 -1.93
C ASP A 196 -16.61 -4.13 -1.39
N THR A 197 -17.00 -3.02 -2.01
CA THR A 197 -16.49 -1.68 -1.67
C THR A 197 -16.89 -1.26 -0.25
N GLU A 198 -18.10 -1.64 0.18
CA GLU A 198 -18.63 -1.28 1.50
C GLU A 198 -17.89 -2.01 2.62
N ASN A 199 -17.57 -3.30 2.44
CA ASN A 199 -16.76 -4.02 3.43
C ASN A 199 -15.36 -3.42 3.56
N TRP A 200 -14.70 -3.09 2.44
CA TRP A 200 -13.39 -2.43 2.46
C TRP A 200 -13.43 -1.08 3.16
N LYS A 201 -14.47 -0.27 2.90
CA LYS A 201 -14.67 1.03 3.56
C LYS A 201 -14.90 0.85 5.07
N LYS A 202 -15.77 -0.07 5.46
CA LYS A 202 -16.02 -0.40 6.88
C LYS A 202 -14.75 -0.84 7.59
N ILE A 203 -13.95 -1.72 6.97
CA ILE A 203 -12.69 -2.20 7.54
C ILE A 203 -11.68 -1.05 7.66
N PHE A 204 -11.61 -0.16 6.68
CA PHE A 204 -10.79 1.04 6.78
C PHE A 204 -11.19 1.89 8.00
N GLU A 205 -12.49 2.14 8.18
CA GLU A 205 -13.01 2.90 9.33
C GLU A 205 -12.77 2.19 10.68
N GLU A 206 -12.76 0.85 10.70
CA GLU A 206 -12.38 0.07 11.90
C GLU A 206 -10.90 0.21 12.25
N VAL A 207 -10.01 0.30 11.24
CA VAL A 207 -8.55 0.38 11.46
C VAL A 207 -8.10 1.79 11.82
N PHE A 208 -8.64 2.80 11.13
CA PHE A 208 -8.14 4.17 11.21
C PHE A 208 -9.16 5.18 11.73
N GLY A 209 -10.42 4.79 11.97
CA GLY A 209 -11.49 5.69 12.38
C GLY A 209 -12.30 6.25 11.21
N LYS A 210 -13.56 6.59 11.49
CA LYS A 210 -14.54 7.09 10.50
C LYS A 210 -14.22 8.49 9.98
N ASP A 211 -13.54 9.29 10.79
CA ASP A 211 -13.25 10.69 10.51
C ASP A 211 -11.89 10.92 9.84
N THR A 212 -11.27 9.84 9.38
CA THR A 212 -9.91 9.84 8.88
C THR A 212 -9.87 10.05 7.37
N ALA A 213 -9.05 10.99 6.93
CA ALA A 213 -8.81 11.30 5.53
C ALA A 213 -7.56 10.59 4.99
N ILE A 214 -7.64 10.14 3.74
CA ILE A 214 -6.52 9.50 3.05
C ILE A 214 -5.69 10.53 2.27
N ARG A 215 -4.38 10.30 2.17
CA ARG A 215 -3.49 11.04 1.27
C ARG A 215 -2.47 10.13 0.59
N ASP A 216 -1.96 10.59 -0.56
CA ASP A 216 -0.80 10.00 -1.21
C ASP A 216 0.48 10.38 -0.45
N MET A 217 1.35 9.40 -0.19
CA MET A 217 2.64 9.64 0.46
C MET A 217 3.57 10.57 -0.33
N ARG A 218 3.35 10.71 -1.64
CA ARG A 218 4.17 11.55 -2.54
C ARG A 218 3.63 12.97 -2.69
N SER A 219 2.54 13.35 -2.00
CA SER A 219 2.06 14.73 -2.09
C SER A 219 3.09 15.68 -1.49
N GLU A 220 3.37 16.78 -2.19
CA GLU A 220 4.34 17.82 -1.77
C GLU A 220 3.87 18.59 -0.53
N ASP A 221 2.63 18.36 -0.09
CA ASP A 221 1.97 18.99 1.06
C ASP A 221 2.40 18.40 2.42
N TYR A 222 3.61 17.86 2.53
CA TYR A 222 4.09 17.28 3.80
C TYR A 222 4.15 18.32 4.92
N ASP A 223 4.49 19.57 4.59
CA ASP A 223 4.56 20.69 5.53
C ASP A 223 3.17 21.29 5.87
N ALA A 224 2.14 21.04 5.06
CA ALA A 224 0.74 21.44 5.34
C ALA A 224 0.05 20.55 6.40
N MET A 225 0.73 19.53 6.94
CA MET A 225 0.18 18.64 7.99
C MET A 225 -0.21 19.39 9.27
N GLN A 226 0.43 20.53 9.58
CA GLN A 226 0.18 21.28 10.81
C GLN A 226 -1.15 22.04 10.79
N GLN A 227 -1.66 22.41 9.60
CA GLN A 227 -2.96 23.07 9.43
C GLN A 227 -4.14 22.19 9.87
N ASN A 228 -4.01 20.87 9.74
CA ASN A 228 -5.14 19.97 9.90
C ASN A 228 -5.32 19.44 11.33
N ILE A 229 -4.28 19.52 12.16
CA ILE A 229 -4.37 19.21 13.59
C ILE A 229 -5.32 20.20 14.28
N HIS A 230 -5.33 21.46 13.87
CA HIS A 230 -6.20 22.50 14.43
C HIS A 230 -7.69 22.31 14.13
N VAL A 231 -8.04 21.42 13.19
CA VAL A 231 -9.41 21.17 12.77
C VAL A 231 -9.93 19.76 13.10
N GLY A 232 -9.12 18.96 13.81
CA GLY A 232 -9.52 17.64 14.31
C GLY A 232 -9.73 16.59 13.21
N LEU A 233 -9.02 16.72 12.08
CA LEU A 233 -8.98 15.70 11.04
C LEU A 233 -7.76 14.80 11.23
N GLU A 234 -8.00 13.50 11.36
CA GLU A 234 -6.93 12.50 11.32
C GLU A 234 -6.55 12.23 9.86
N LEU A 235 -5.24 12.19 9.59
CA LEU A 235 -4.69 12.00 8.24
C LEU A 235 -3.81 10.75 8.21
N VAL A 236 -4.05 9.89 7.23
CA VAL A 236 -3.26 8.67 7.00
C VAL A 236 -2.70 8.67 5.58
N SER A 237 -1.42 8.29 5.48
CA SER A 237 -0.69 8.28 4.22
C SER A 237 -0.64 6.87 3.63
N PHE A 238 -0.72 6.74 2.32
CA PHE A 238 -0.62 5.47 1.61
C PHE A 238 0.28 5.57 0.36
N PRO A 239 0.88 4.45 -0.07
CA PRO A 239 1.51 4.37 -1.38
C PRO A 239 0.53 4.72 -2.50
N SER A 240 1.02 5.34 -3.57
CA SER A 240 0.16 5.97 -4.57
C SER A 240 -0.87 5.03 -5.22
N ALA A 241 -0.54 3.75 -5.43
CA ALA A 241 -1.51 2.81 -6.00
C ALA A 241 -2.62 2.48 -4.98
N VAL A 242 -2.25 2.22 -3.72
CA VAL A 242 -3.21 1.98 -2.63
C VAL A 242 -4.09 3.21 -2.41
N TYR A 243 -3.52 4.42 -2.40
CA TYR A 243 -4.27 5.68 -2.32
C TYR A 243 -5.35 5.77 -3.41
N ARG A 244 -5.02 5.44 -4.67
CA ARG A 244 -6.00 5.44 -5.78
C ARG A 244 -7.12 4.42 -5.57
N VAL A 245 -6.80 3.23 -5.05
CA VAL A 245 -7.83 2.23 -4.70
C VAL A 245 -8.79 2.81 -3.67
N LEU A 246 -8.26 3.34 -2.56
CA LEU A 246 -9.04 3.91 -1.47
C LEU A 246 -9.86 5.13 -1.90
N GLN A 247 -9.31 5.99 -2.77
CA GLN A 247 -10.02 7.12 -3.34
C GLN A 247 -11.23 6.66 -4.18
N ARG A 248 -11.08 5.61 -5.00
CA ARG A 248 -12.20 5.05 -5.78
C ARG A 248 -13.27 4.39 -4.92
N LEU A 249 -12.94 3.93 -3.72
CA LEU A 249 -13.91 3.45 -2.72
C LEU A 249 -14.75 4.59 -2.11
N GLY A 250 -14.45 5.86 -2.44
CA GLY A 250 -15.14 7.01 -1.89
C GLY A 250 -14.75 7.32 -0.45
N LEU A 251 -13.53 6.93 -0.04
CA LEU A 251 -12.94 7.41 1.20
C LEU A 251 -12.54 8.88 1.03
N PRO A 252 -12.77 9.71 2.07
CA PRO A 252 -12.50 11.14 1.99
C PRO A 252 -11.01 11.38 1.80
N THR A 253 -10.64 12.07 0.72
CA THR A 253 -9.27 12.55 0.52
C THR A 253 -9.03 13.82 1.33
N TYR A 254 -7.76 14.13 1.55
CA TYR A 254 -7.34 15.40 2.14
C TYR A 254 -8.01 16.62 1.47
N GLU A 255 -7.96 16.70 0.15
CA GLU A 255 -8.51 17.83 -0.62
C GLU A 255 -10.03 17.89 -0.52
N SER A 256 -10.70 16.73 -0.52
CA SER A 256 -12.16 16.67 -0.37
C SER A 256 -12.62 17.19 0.99
N ARG A 257 -11.87 16.88 2.07
CA ARG A 257 -12.15 17.41 3.40
C ARG A 257 -11.87 18.90 3.46
N LEU A 258 -10.74 19.36 2.91
CA LEU A 258 -10.41 20.78 2.89
C LEU A 258 -11.50 21.62 2.18
N SER A 259 -12.06 21.10 1.09
CA SER A 259 -13.18 21.74 0.40
C SER A 259 -14.47 21.71 1.22
N GLU A 260 -14.78 20.61 1.91
CA GLU A 260 -15.97 20.50 2.79
C GLU A 260 -15.90 21.50 3.96
N MET A 261 -14.69 21.72 4.49
CA MET A 261 -14.46 22.59 5.63
C MET A 261 -14.62 24.08 5.33
N THR A 262 -14.41 24.47 4.07
CA THR A 262 -14.56 25.84 3.58
C THR A 262 -15.89 26.08 2.85
N ASP A 263 -16.66 25.01 2.61
CA ASP A 263 -18.00 25.09 2.02
C ASP A 263 -19.06 25.50 3.07
N VAL A 264 -19.10 26.79 3.37
CA VAL A 264 -19.88 27.37 4.47
C VAL A 264 -21.02 28.26 3.99
N GLU A 265 -21.97 28.58 4.88
CA GLU A 265 -23.02 29.57 4.62
C GLU A 265 -22.65 30.89 5.30
N HIS A 266 -22.35 31.92 4.50
CA HIS A 266 -22.07 33.25 5.02
C HIS A 266 -23.32 33.93 5.56
N ILE A 267 -23.17 34.53 6.73
CA ILE A 267 -24.22 35.28 7.41
C ILE A 267 -24.13 36.74 6.98
N PRO A 268 -25.20 37.31 6.41
CA PRO A 268 -25.22 38.73 6.08
C PRO A 268 -24.98 39.61 7.31
N ASN A 269 -24.21 40.68 7.18
CA ASN A 269 -23.90 41.61 8.29
C ASN A 269 -25.16 42.17 9.00
N LYS A 270 -26.29 42.26 8.29
CA LYS A 270 -27.59 42.66 8.85
C LYS A 270 -28.16 41.67 9.89
N GLU A 271 -27.76 40.39 9.84
CA GLU A 271 -28.21 39.31 10.71
C GLU A 271 -27.28 39.07 11.91
N LEU A 272 -26.15 39.79 11.96
CA LEU A 272 -25.27 39.81 13.12
C LEU A 272 -25.87 40.70 14.22
N THR A 273 -25.79 40.18 15.45
CA THR A 273 -26.20 40.85 16.69
C THR A 273 -25.31 42.07 16.97
N ALA A 274 -25.74 42.93 17.89
CA ALA A 274 -24.95 44.10 18.28
C ALA A 274 -23.66 43.67 18.99
N GLU A 275 -23.72 42.61 19.80
CA GLU A 275 -22.60 42.03 20.52
C GLU A 275 -21.56 41.44 19.56
N GLU A 276 -22.00 40.69 18.53
CA GLU A 276 -21.11 40.16 17.50
C GLU A 276 -20.42 41.27 16.72
N LYS A 277 -21.15 42.34 16.37
CA LYS A 277 -20.58 43.51 15.68
C LYS A 277 -19.55 44.24 16.53
N ALA A 278 -19.84 44.47 17.81
CA ALA A 278 -18.90 45.08 18.74
C ALA A 278 -17.65 44.22 18.90
N LEU A 279 -17.80 42.89 18.96
CA LEU A 279 -16.67 41.97 19.04
C LEU A 279 -15.81 42.00 17.76
N ILE A 280 -16.44 42.01 16.58
CA ILE A 280 -15.76 42.18 15.29
C ILE A 280 -14.97 43.50 15.25
N GLU A 281 -15.53 44.60 15.74
CA GLU A 281 -14.86 45.89 15.82
C GLU A 281 -13.60 45.80 16.71
N VAL A 282 -13.70 45.16 17.88
CA VAL A 282 -12.55 44.91 18.76
C VAL A 282 -11.51 44.00 18.10
N LEU A 283 -11.92 42.95 17.38
CA LEU A 283 -10.99 42.10 16.64
C LEU A 283 -10.22 42.91 15.60
N THR A 284 -10.91 43.77 14.83
CA THR A 284 -10.23 44.63 13.84
C THR A 284 -9.30 45.66 14.49
N ALA A 285 -9.47 46.02 15.76
CA ALA A 285 -8.51 46.85 16.46
C ALA A 285 -7.15 46.15 16.68
N ILE A 286 -7.10 44.81 16.65
CA ILE A 286 -5.84 44.05 16.76
C ILE A 286 -4.89 44.36 15.59
N ASP A 287 -5.44 44.72 14.42
CA ASP A 287 -4.67 45.01 13.20
C ASP A 287 -3.61 46.10 13.39
N GLU A 288 -3.81 47.06 14.30
CA GLU A 288 -2.83 48.13 14.56
C GLU A 288 -1.50 47.58 15.12
N TYR A 289 -1.59 46.46 15.84
CA TYR A 289 -0.46 45.79 16.45
C TYR A 289 0.21 44.76 15.53
N LEU A 290 -0.43 44.42 14.40
CA LEU A 290 0.11 43.45 13.46
C LEU A 290 1.14 44.10 12.52
N PRO A 291 2.27 43.42 12.25
CA PRO A 291 3.30 43.94 11.36
C PRO A 291 2.91 43.79 9.89
N ASN A 292 3.18 44.81 9.07
CA ASN A 292 2.86 44.83 7.63
C ASN A 292 1.41 44.39 7.36
N ASN A 293 0.48 44.85 8.20
CA ASN A 293 -0.90 44.40 8.16
C ASN A 293 -1.54 44.72 6.80
N LYS A 294 -2.07 43.70 6.13
CA LYS A 294 -2.84 43.85 4.91
C LYS A 294 -4.31 44.07 5.27
N PRO A 295 -5.02 45.00 4.60
CA PRO A 295 -6.45 45.18 4.78
C PRO A 295 -7.23 43.89 4.50
N SER A 296 -8.27 43.63 5.29
CA SER A 296 -9.16 42.49 5.15
C SER A 296 -10.49 42.76 5.86
N GLU A 297 -11.60 42.30 5.31
CA GLU A 297 -12.90 42.31 6.00
C GLU A 297 -13.11 40.99 6.76
N ILE A 298 -13.79 41.05 7.91
CA ILE A 298 -14.25 39.85 8.62
C ILE A 298 -15.62 39.44 8.08
N LYS A 299 -15.71 38.22 7.54
CA LYS A 299 -16.96 37.60 7.12
C LYS A 299 -17.35 36.50 8.10
N VAL A 300 -18.56 36.56 8.63
CA VAL A 300 -19.06 35.53 9.56
C VAL A 300 -19.81 34.47 8.78
N TYR A 301 -19.62 33.20 9.14
CA TYR A 301 -20.35 32.08 8.55
C TYR A 301 -20.89 31.12 9.59
N LYS A 302 -21.78 30.23 9.15
CA LYS A 302 -22.27 29.07 9.90
C LYS A 302 -22.16 27.79 9.06
N ARG A 303 -22.31 26.65 9.73
CA ARG A 303 -22.44 25.35 9.08
C ARG A 303 -23.70 25.30 8.22
N LYS A 304 -23.63 24.59 7.10
CA LYS A 304 -24.80 24.31 6.26
C LYS A 304 -25.68 23.20 6.84
N THR A 305 -25.07 22.24 7.52
CA THR A 305 -25.75 21.08 8.09
C THR A 305 -25.23 20.76 9.50
N ASP A 306 -26.12 20.19 10.33
CA ASP A 306 -25.75 19.73 11.66
C ASP A 306 -24.73 18.58 11.56
N GLY A 307 -23.59 18.73 12.24
CA GLY A 307 -22.49 17.76 12.20
C GLY A 307 -21.45 18.01 11.11
N GLN A 308 -21.61 19.01 10.24
CA GLN A 308 -20.56 19.42 9.31
C GLN A 308 -19.30 19.86 10.08
N LYS A 309 -18.14 19.29 9.73
CA LYS A 309 -16.86 19.77 10.23
C LYS A 309 -16.44 20.96 9.38
N VAL A 310 -16.38 22.14 9.98
CA VAL A 310 -15.91 23.38 9.36
C VAL A 310 -14.75 23.93 10.18
N ALA A 311 -13.87 24.69 9.53
CA ALA A 311 -12.78 25.34 10.24
C ALA A 311 -13.34 26.34 11.28
N ALA A 312 -12.53 26.74 12.26
CA ALA A 312 -12.90 27.83 13.16
C ALA A 312 -12.81 29.19 12.46
N GLY A 313 -11.87 29.29 11.51
CA GLY A 313 -11.69 30.40 10.58
C GLY A 313 -10.94 29.93 9.34
N PHE A 314 -10.91 30.77 8.31
CA PHE A 314 -10.02 30.61 7.15
C PHE A 314 -9.79 31.97 6.47
N ALA A 315 -8.64 32.15 5.80
CA ALA A 315 -8.36 33.30 4.95
C ALA A 315 -8.49 32.93 3.46
N ASP A 316 -9.23 33.73 2.66
CA ASP A 316 -9.39 33.52 1.20
C ASP A 316 -8.41 34.37 0.35
N GLY A 317 -7.45 35.04 1.01
CA GLY A 317 -6.52 35.99 0.39
C GLY A 317 -7.04 37.43 0.28
N VAL A 318 -8.32 37.67 0.60
CA VAL A 318 -8.95 38.99 0.61
C VAL A 318 -9.62 39.28 1.96
N ASN A 319 -10.35 38.30 2.49
CA ASN A 319 -11.17 38.39 3.68
C ASN A 319 -10.74 37.32 4.69
N ILE A 320 -11.02 37.60 5.96
CA ILE A 320 -10.93 36.64 7.05
C ILE A 320 -12.33 36.12 7.33
N HIS A 321 -12.50 34.81 7.28
CA HIS A 321 -13.78 34.16 7.54
C HIS A 321 -13.76 33.57 8.94
N LEU A 322 -14.76 33.87 9.77
CA LEU A 322 -14.89 33.35 11.13
C LEU A 322 -16.21 32.60 11.31
N LEU A 323 -16.15 31.41 11.92
CA LEU A 323 -17.34 30.67 12.31
C LEU A 323 -18.08 31.42 13.43
N ARG A 324 -19.39 31.67 13.29
CA ARG A 324 -20.20 32.42 14.26
C ARG A 324 -20.01 31.96 15.71
N GLU A 325 -19.88 30.66 15.94
CA GLU A 325 -19.70 30.08 17.27
C GLU A 325 -18.42 30.54 17.96
N THR A 326 -17.37 30.88 17.22
CA THR A 326 -16.11 31.38 17.80
C THR A 326 -16.31 32.77 18.42
N LEU A 327 -17.27 33.56 17.93
CA LEU A 327 -17.58 34.90 18.44
C LEU A 327 -18.24 34.87 19.83
N SER A 328 -18.63 33.70 20.34
CA SER A 328 -19.19 33.56 21.70
C SER A 328 -18.13 33.71 22.81
N ASP A 329 -16.85 33.58 22.46
CA ASP A 329 -15.71 33.71 23.37
C ASP A 329 -14.65 34.62 22.72
N PHE A 330 -14.42 35.79 23.31
CA PHE A 330 -13.45 36.76 22.81
C PHE A 330 -12.04 36.18 22.66
N THR A 331 -11.57 35.41 23.64
CA THR A 331 -10.20 34.87 23.60
C THR A 331 -10.04 33.91 22.43
N ARG A 332 -11.03 33.04 22.23
CA ARG A 332 -11.05 32.12 21.09
C ARG A 332 -11.18 32.86 19.76
N ALA A 333 -12.05 33.86 19.67
CA ALA A 333 -12.23 34.65 18.45
C ALA A 333 -10.94 35.41 18.07
N ALA A 334 -10.25 35.99 19.06
CA ALA A 334 -8.99 36.70 18.87
C ALA A 334 -7.87 35.78 18.42
N ASP A 335 -7.75 34.59 19.01
CA ASP A 335 -6.76 33.58 18.62
C ASP A 335 -6.95 33.15 17.15
N VAL A 336 -8.17 32.76 16.79
CA VAL A 336 -8.52 32.39 15.40
C VAL A 336 -8.27 33.58 14.45
N TYR A 337 -8.70 34.78 14.82
CA TYR A 337 -8.49 35.95 13.97
C TYR A 337 -7.01 36.25 13.71
N VAL A 338 -6.17 36.24 14.75
CA VAL A 338 -4.73 36.50 14.62
C VAL A 338 -4.03 35.40 13.81
N HIS A 339 -4.45 34.14 13.98
CA HIS A 339 -3.99 33.02 13.17
C HIS A 339 -4.29 33.25 11.68
N GLU A 340 -5.54 33.53 11.32
CA GLU A 340 -5.93 33.77 9.91
C GLU A 340 -5.29 35.04 9.34
N LYS A 341 -5.16 36.11 10.14
CA LYS A 341 -4.44 37.32 9.74
C LYS A 341 -2.97 37.05 9.46
N THR A 342 -2.35 36.09 10.17
CA THR A 342 -0.97 35.69 9.89
C THR A 342 -0.85 35.07 8.51
N HIS A 343 -1.75 34.17 8.12
CA HIS A 343 -1.80 33.66 6.74
C HIS A 343 -1.97 34.79 5.73
N HIS A 344 -2.93 35.68 5.94
CA HIS A 344 -3.20 36.80 5.03
C HIS A 344 -1.97 37.71 4.84
N ASN A 345 -1.36 38.10 5.95
CA ASN A 345 -0.25 39.06 5.97
C ASN A 345 1.05 38.45 5.41
N THR A 346 1.27 37.14 5.61
CA THR A 346 2.43 36.41 5.04
C THR A 346 2.23 35.95 3.60
N GLY A 347 1.03 36.10 3.03
CA GLY A 347 0.75 35.64 1.66
C GLY A 347 0.47 34.14 1.56
N GLY A 348 -0.07 33.55 2.62
CA GLY A 348 -0.46 32.14 2.68
C GLY A 348 0.61 31.22 3.25
N ALA A 349 1.50 31.71 4.12
CA ALA A 349 2.50 30.84 4.76
C ALA A 349 1.80 29.71 5.53
N GLN A 350 2.23 28.47 5.36
CA GLN A 350 1.64 27.30 6.03
C GLN A 350 1.83 27.35 7.54
N ASP A 351 0.96 26.67 8.29
CA ASP A 351 1.06 26.57 9.75
C ASP A 351 2.42 26.04 10.17
N ALA A 352 2.93 26.61 11.26
CA ALA A 352 4.23 26.27 11.84
C ALA A 352 5.44 26.39 10.87
N SER A 353 5.26 26.92 9.65
CA SER A 353 6.36 27.32 8.79
C SER A 353 7.23 28.36 9.49
N GLN A 354 8.47 28.52 9.02
CA GLN A 354 9.37 29.52 9.55
C GLN A 354 8.79 30.93 9.40
N ASP A 355 8.19 31.25 8.26
CA ASP A 355 7.58 32.56 8.00
C ASP A 355 6.39 32.83 8.92
N PHE A 356 5.52 31.83 9.13
CA PHE A 356 4.40 31.94 10.06
C PHE A 356 4.86 32.21 11.50
N ARG A 357 5.84 31.45 12.00
CA ARG A 357 6.38 31.62 13.36
C ARG A 357 7.14 32.93 13.54
N ASN A 358 7.91 33.34 12.53
CA ASN A 358 8.62 34.61 12.54
C ASN A 358 7.64 35.78 12.59
N TYR A 359 6.54 35.71 11.83
CA TYR A 359 5.51 36.73 11.82
C TYR A 359 4.88 36.90 13.21
N LEU A 360 4.43 35.81 13.83
CA LEU A 360 3.85 35.85 15.18
C LEU A 360 4.83 36.36 16.23
N SER A 361 6.09 35.94 16.14
CA SER A 361 7.16 36.42 17.04
C SER A 361 7.39 37.93 16.89
N PHE A 362 7.35 38.43 15.65
CA PHE A 362 7.51 39.86 15.38
C PHE A 362 6.29 40.67 15.85
N ALA A 363 5.08 40.15 15.67
CA ALA A 363 3.86 40.77 16.18
C ALA A 363 3.88 40.89 17.72
N LEU A 364 4.26 39.81 18.42
CA LEU A 364 4.43 39.83 19.88
C LEU A 364 5.51 40.82 20.33
N GLY A 365 6.64 40.88 19.62
CA GLY A 365 7.71 41.85 19.88
C GLY A 365 7.23 43.29 19.73
N LYS A 366 6.47 43.60 18.68
CA LYS A 366 5.88 44.93 18.45
C LYS A 366 4.88 45.30 19.56
N MET A 367 3.98 44.38 19.92
CA MET A 367 3.03 44.57 21.03
C MET A 367 3.75 44.84 22.35
N ALA A 368 4.78 44.06 22.69
CA ALA A 368 5.56 44.25 23.90
C ALA A 368 6.27 45.61 23.92
N LEU A 369 6.86 46.02 22.79
CA LEU A 369 7.48 47.34 22.65
C LEU A 369 6.46 48.48 22.80
N ASP A 370 5.28 48.37 22.21
CA ASP A 370 4.26 49.41 22.32
C ASP A 370 3.68 49.52 23.73
N GLN A 371 3.55 48.40 24.46
CA GLN A 371 3.22 48.44 25.88
C GLN A 371 4.35 49.04 26.73
N LEU A 372 5.62 48.72 26.42
CA LEU A 372 6.76 49.33 27.08
C LEU A 372 6.83 50.85 26.82
N LYS A 373 6.50 51.33 25.61
CA LYS A 373 6.40 52.78 25.31
C LYS A 373 5.37 53.48 26.19
N LYS A 374 4.24 52.84 26.49
CA LYS A 374 3.21 53.40 27.38
C LYS A 374 3.69 53.51 28.83
N VAL A 375 4.51 52.56 29.30
CA VAL A 375 4.99 52.51 30.69
C VAL A 375 6.28 53.31 30.90
N ARG A 376 7.18 53.32 29.91
CA ARG A 376 8.51 53.95 29.94
C ARG A 376 8.80 54.70 28.63
N PRO A 377 8.05 55.77 28.33
CA PRO A 377 8.29 56.57 27.12
C PRO A 377 9.69 57.20 27.09
N ASP A 378 10.32 57.36 28.26
CA ASP A 378 11.68 57.90 28.42
C ASP A 378 12.78 57.00 27.86
N LEU A 379 12.54 55.69 27.74
CA LEU A 379 13.53 54.71 27.28
C LEU A 379 13.55 54.51 25.77
N ILE A 380 12.56 55.04 25.04
CA ILE A 380 12.36 54.76 23.62
C ILE A 380 12.47 56.08 22.86
N LYS A 381 13.61 56.29 22.21
CA LYS A 381 13.81 57.45 21.34
C LYS A 381 12.85 57.36 20.14
N PRO A 382 12.30 58.50 19.65
CA PRO A 382 11.50 58.51 18.43
C PRO A 382 12.33 57.91 17.28
N GLU A 383 11.72 57.03 16.49
CA GLU A 383 12.32 56.50 15.26
C GLU A 383 12.66 57.68 14.34
N SER A 384 13.93 57.77 13.95
CA SER A 384 14.49 58.78 13.04
C SER A 384 14.25 58.44 11.59
#